data_AF-A0A6M3L621-F1
#
_entry.id   AF-A0A6M3L621-F1
#
_cell.length_a   1.000
_cell.length_b   1.000
_cell.length_c   1.000
_cell.angle_alpha   90.00
_cell.angle_beta   90.00
_cell.angle_gamma   90.00
#
_symmetry.space_group_name_H-M   'P 1'
#
loop_
_entity.id
_entity.type
_entity.pdbx_description
1 polymer ?
#
loop_
_entity_poly.entity_id
_entity_poly.type
_entity_poly.pdbx_seq_one_letter_code
_entity_poly.pdbx_strand_id
1 'polypeptide(L)'
;MTEDFLDDVFTMFAEYVSLEELRVLMEETMYEAVRAALSGATREEVMQAARDKAALLVTRVSEEMRQQLAEKIAYGIENQLGVDGTGRLLREALGLDSNREKSLAKFRLKQEAAGKTGDALEKAVAREQARLLNDRARVIAINEIGEALESGALETGIKQGNTHKVSISVGDARVSEICRQSEGQGPIPINDAFASGSQHPPHHIRCRCAVAFVRDTGKGQLEQAQERAAARAARTKQAVDEANAAAAAESETAA
;
A
#
# COMPACT_ATOMS: atom_id res chain seq x y z
N MET A 1 -19.76 17.00 27.03
CA MET A 1 -19.05 16.02 27.88
C MET A 1 -18.27 16.82 28.89
N THR A 2 -18.56 16.65 30.17
CA THR A 2 -17.83 17.29 31.28
C THR A 2 -16.56 16.47 31.58
N GLU A 3 -15.50 17.11 32.06
CA GLU A 3 -14.26 16.41 32.48
C GLU A 3 -14.57 15.32 33.53
N ASP A 4 -15.53 15.57 34.42
CA ASP A 4 -16.02 14.62 35.42
C ASP A 4 -16.52 13.29 34.83
N PHE A 5 -17.11 13.31 33.63
CA PHE A 5 -17.59 12.08 32.98
C PHE A 5 -16.43 11.20 32.51
N LEU A 6 -15.32 11.80 32.08
CA LEU A 6 -14.15 11.05 31.63
C LEU A 6 -13.42 10.44 32.83
N ASP A 7 -13.29 11.17 33.94
CA ASP A 7 -12.67 10.65 35.16
C ASP A 7 -13.48 9.50 35.79
N ASP A 8 -14.81 9.58 35.79
CA ASP A 8 -15.68 8.49 36.26
C ASP A 8 -15.57 7.24 35.36
N VAL A 9 -15.49 7.44 34.03
CA VAL A 9 -15.27 6.37 33.07
C VAL A 9 -13.89 5.73 33.30
N PHE A 10 -12.82 6.51 33.45
CA PHE A 10 -11.48 5.97 33.70
C PHE A 10 -11.39 5.20 35.01
N THR A 11 -12.03 5.70 36.07
CA THR A 11 -12.06 5.04 37.39
C THR A 11 -12.82 3.72 37.32
N MET A 12 -13.95 3.68 36.61
CA MET A 12 -14.74 2.47 36.42
C MET A 12 -14.00 1.42 35.59
N PHE A 13 -13.22 1.81 34.57
CA PHE A 13 -12.50 0.86 33.73
C PHE A 13 -11.21 0.33 34.37
N ALA A 14 -10.57 1.11 35.26
CA ALA A 14 -9.34 0.72 35.94
C ALA A 14 -9.48 -0.49 36.89
N GLU A 15 -10.70 -0.79 37.35
CA GLU A 15 -10.97 -1.96 38.21
C GLU A 15 -11.21 -3.27 37.44
N TYR A 16 -11.54 -3.19 36.13
CA TYR A 16 -12.04 -4.33 35.36
C TYR A 16 -11.19 -4.70 34.13
N VAL A 17 -10.27 -3.83 33.73
CA VAL A 17 -9.46 -4.02 32.53
C VAL A 17 -8.01 -3.74 32.87
N SER A 18 -7.12 -4.72 32.69
CA SER A 18 -5.70 -4.51 32.91
C SER A 18 -5.16 -3.45 31.94
N LEU A 19 -4.09 -2.75 32.30
CA LEU A 19 -3.45 -1.76 31.43
C LEU A 19 -3.08 -2.33 30.05
N GLU A 20 -2.77 -3.62 29.95
CA GLU A 20 -2.47 -4.27 28.67
C GLU A 20 -3.74 -4.48 27.83
N GLU A 21 -4.85 -4.90 28.44
CA GLU A 21 -6.14 -5.04 27.76
C GLU A 21 -6.72 -3.67 27.36
N LEU A 22 -6.51 -2.65 28.18
CA LEU A 22 -6.89 -1.27 27.87
C LEU A 22 -6.03 -0.73 26.72
N ARG A 23 -4.74 -1.07 26.68
CA ARG A 23 -3.82 -0.71 25.59
C ARG A 23 -4.21 -1.39 24.28
N VAL A 24 -4.56 -2.68 24.30
CA VAL A 24 -5.07 -3.40 23.12
C VAL A 24 -6.42 -2.82 22.68
N LEU A 25 -7.34 -2.60 23.61
CA LEU A 25 -8.63 -1.99 23.33
C LEU A 25 -8.47 -0.59 22.75
N MET A 26 -7.61 0.25 23.34
CA MET A 26 -7.33 1.59 22.84
C MET A 26 -6.57 1.56 21.52
N GLU A 27 -5.63 0.66 21.29
CA GLU A 27 -4.96 0.52 19.98
C GLU A 27 -5.96 0.10 18.90
N GLU A 28 -6.83 -0.88 19.15
CA GLU A 28 -7.84 -1.32 18.19
C GLU A 28 -8.96 -0.29 17.98
N THR A 29 -9.49 0.28 19.06
CA THR A 29 -10.58 1.27 18.98
C THR A 29 -10.10 2.63 18.50
N MET A 30 -8.90 3.09 18.86
CA MET A 30 -8.32 4.31 18.31
C MET A 30 -7.90 4.11 16.86
N TYR A 31 -7.39 2.93 16.47
CA TYR A 31 -7.07 2.69 15.06
C TYR A 31 -8.33 2.67 14.20
N GLU A 32 -9.40 2.01 14.64
CA GLU A 32 -10.70 2.05 13.97
C GLU A 32 -11.33 3.45 14.02
N ALA A 33 -11.23 4.18 15.13
CA ALA A 33 -11.75 5.54 15.25
C ALA A 33 -10.95 6.56 14.43
N VAL A 34 -9.62 6.44 14.35
CA VAL A 34 -8.74 7.27 13.52
C VAL A 34 -8.93 6.91 12.05
N ARG A 35 -9.08 5.63 11.70
CA ARG A 35 -9.41 5.21 10.34
C ARG A 35 -10.80 5.69 9.93
N ALA A 36 -11.81 5.49 10.76
CA ALA A 36 -13.16 6.01 10.54
C ALA A 36 -13.20 7.55 10.55
N ALA A 37 -12.35 8.24 11.30
CA ALA A 37 -12.24 9.69 11.28
C ALA A 37 -11.51 10.21 10.03
N LEU A 38 -10.54 9.46 9.50
CA LEU A 38 -9.76 9.85 8.31
C LEU A 38 -10.43 9.44 7.00
N SER A 39 -11.08 8.28 6.96
CA SER A 39 -11.70 7.72 5.74
C SER A 39 -13.22 7.68 5.81
N GLY A 40 -13.81 7.80 7.00
CA GLY A 40 -15.26 7.81 7.14
C GLY A 40 -15.98 6.49 7.05
N ALA A 41 -15.25 5.41 6.76
CA ALA A 41 -15.82 4.14 6.34
C ALA A 41 -15.89 3.22 7.56
N THR A 42 -17.01 2.53 7.74
CA THR A 42 -17.04 1.45 8.72
C THR A 42 -16.12 0.32 8.25
N ARG A 43 -15.57 -0.47 9.18
CA ARG A 43 -14.81 -1.68 8.85
C ARG A 43 -15.60 -2.56 7.88
N GLU A 44 -16.89 -2.76 8.12
CA GLU A 44 -17.77 -3.58 7.29
C GLU A 44 -17.88 -3.06 5.85
N GLU A 45 -18.03 -1.75 5.65
CA GLU A 45 -18.05 -1.16 4.30
C GLU A 45 -16.71 -1.32 3.57
N VAL A 46 -15.59 -1.14 4.28
CA VAL A 46 -14.26 -1.39 3.71
C VAL A 46 -14.09 -2.86 3.36
N MET A 47 -14.64 -3.77 4.17
CA MET A 47 -14.56 -5.21 3.92
C MET A 47 -15.42 -5.64 2.74
N GLN A 48 -16.62 -5.10 2.61
CA GLN A 48 -17.50 -5.39 1.49
C GLN A 48 -16.92 -4.84 0.19
N ALA A 49 -16.45 -3.60 0.18
CA ALA A 49 -15.73 -3.03 -0.96
C ALA A 49 -14.49 -3.85 -1.32
N ALA A 50 -13.71 -4.29 -0.31
CA ALA A 50 -12.55 -5.14 -0.53
C ALA A 50 -12.91 -6.48 -1.17
N ARG A 51 -14.02 -7.12 -0.79
CA ARG A 51 -14.50 -8.37 -1.40
C ARG A 51 -14.99 -8.14 -2.83
N ASP A 52 -15.79 -7.10 -3.06
CA ASP A 52 -16.35 -6.77 -4.37
C ASP A 52 -15.27 -6.38 -5.39
N LYS A 53 -14.15 -5.85 -4.89
CA LYS A 53 -13.02 -5.36 -5.70
C LYS A 53 -11.81 -6.30 -5.67
N ALA A 54 -11.90 -7.45 -5.00
CA ALA A 54 -10.77 -8.36 -4.88
C ALA A 54 -10.43 -9.02 -6.23
N ALA A 55 -9.14 -9.08 -6.55
CA ALA A 55 -8.61 -9.67 -7.78
C ALA A 55 -9.05 -8.98 -9.08
N LEU A 56 -9.43 -7.69 -9.02
CA LEU A 56 -9.79 -6.89 -10.19
C LEU A 56 -8.61 -6.68 -11.15
N LEU A 57 -7.42 -6.45 -10.60
CA LEU A 57 -6.22 -6.18 -11.38
C LEU A 57 -5.45 -7.47 -11.76
N VAL A 58 -5.84 -8.61 -11.20
CA VAL A 58 -5.27 -9.92 -11.55
C VAL A 58 -5.69 -10.29 -12.97
N THR A 59 -4.68 -10.53 -13.80
CA THR A 59 -4.83 -11.01 -15.17
C THR A 59 -4.04 -12.30 -15.38
N ARG A 60 -4.36 -13.04 -16.45
CA ARG A 60 -3.67 -14.29 -16.84
C ARG A 60 -3.76 -15.39 -15.77
N VAL A 61 -4.96 -15.55 -15.22
CA VAL A 61 -5.37 -16.64 -14.34
C VAL A 61 -6.73 -17.16 -14.83
N SER A 62 -7.08 -18.40 -14.48
CA SER A 62 -8.46 -18.89 -14.70
C SER A 62 -9.43 -18.14 -13.79
N GLU A 63 -10.72 -18.21 -14.10
CA GLU A 63 -11.75 -17.57 -13.26
C GLU A 63 -11.83 -18.23 -11.88
N GLU A 64 -11.70 -19.55 -11.80
CA GLU A 64 -11.60 -20.27 -10.53
C GLU A 64 -10.41 -19.78 -9.68
N MET A 65 -9.25 -19.59 -10.31
CA MET A 65 -8.07 -19.05 -9.64
C MET A 65 -8.30 -17.60 -9.20
N ARG A 66 -8.97 -16.78 -10.03
CA ARG A 66 -9.33 -15.40 -9.66
C ARG A 66 -10.17 -15.39 -8.39
N GLN A 67 -11.18 -16.26 -8.29
CA GLN A 67 -12.02 -16.38 -7.10
C GLN A 67 -11.23 -16.81 -5.85
N GLN A 68 -10.34 -17.81 -5.97
CA GLN A 68 -9.48 -18.23 -4.86
C GLN A 68 -8.54 -17.11 -4.40
N LEU A 69 -8.00 -16.32 -5.34
CA LEU A 69 -7.17 -15.17 -5.00
C LEU A 69 -8.00 -14.08 -4.33
N ALA A 70 -9.22 -13.83 -4.81
CA ALA A 70 -10.13 -12.85 -4.23
C ALA A 70 -10.44 -13.17 -2.76
N GLU A 71 -10.78 -14.42 -2.45
CA GLU A 71 -11.02 -14.90 -1.08
C GLU A 71 -9.78 -14.71 -0.18
N LYS A 72 -8.59 -15.04 -0.68
CA LYS A 72 -7.33 -14.87 0.05
C LYS A 72 -6.97 -13.41 0.27
N ILE A 73 -7.25 -12.53 -0.69
CA ILE A 73 -7.05 -11.08 -0.56
C ILE A 73 -8.00 -10.52 0.49
N ALA A 74 -9.30 -10.84 0.40
CA ALA A 74 -10.30 -10.42 1.36
C ALA A 74 -9.92 -10.87 2.78
N TYR A 75 -9.57 -12.14 2.96
CA TYR A 75 -9.08 -12.67 4.24
C TYR A 75 -7.84 -11.90 4.74
N GLY A 76 -6.89 -11.59 3.84
CA GLY A 76 -5.70 -10.83 4.20
C GLY A 76 -5.98 -9.41 4.69
N ILE A 77 -7.00 -8.75 4.12
CA ILE A 77 -7.47 -7.43 4.56
C ILE A 77 -8.25 -7.56 5.89
N GLU A 78 -9.13 -8.56 6.02
CA GLU A 78 -9.93 -8.84 7.24
C GLU A 78 -9.08 -9.06 8.47
N ASN A 79 -7.97 -9.78 8.30
CA ASN A 79 -7.05 -10.15 9.37
C ASN A 79 -5.81 -9.25 9.44
N GLN A 80 -5.82 -8.12 8.73
CA GLN A 80 -4.76 -7.11 8.76
C GLN A 80 -3.36 -7.69 8.51
N LEU A 81 -3.25 -8.69 7.65
CA LEU A 81 -1.98 -9.40 7.38
C LEU A 81 -0.96 -8.55 6.63
N GLY A 82 -1.42 -7.43 6.07
CA GLY A 82 -0.63 -6.56 5.21
C GLY A 82 -0.18 -7.24 3.93
N VAL A 83 0.63 -6.53 3.14
CA VAL A 83 1.14 -7.03 1.85
C VAL A 83 1.89 -8.35 2.00
N ASP A 84 2.73 -8.47 3.03
CA ASP A 84 3.60 -9.63 3.21
C ASP A 84 2.84 -10.87 3.68
N GLY A 85 1.89 -10.72 4.61
CA GLY A 85 1.07 -11.84 5.05
C GLY A 85 0.10 -12.29 3.95
N THR A 86 -0.57 -11.35 3.27
CA THR A 86 -1.44 -11.67 2.13
C THR A 86 -0.64 -12.30 0.99
N GLY A 87 0.56 -11.81 0.69
CA GLY A 87 1.46 -12.41 -0.30
C GLY A 87 1.81 -13.86 0.00
N ARG A 88 1.99 -14.22 1.28
CA ARG A 88 2.21 -15.63 1.68
C ARG A 88 1.00 -16.51 1.38
N LEU A 89 -0.22 -16.04 1.67
CA LEU A 89 -1.45 -16.78 1.37
C LEU A 89 -1.65 -17.01 -0.12
N LEU A 90 -1.39 -15.97 -0.93
CA LEU A 90 -1.58 -16.03 -2.38
C LEU A 90 -0.61 -17.01 -3.03
N ARG A 91 0.62 -17.09 -2.55
CA ARG A 91 1.64 -18.01 -3.07
C ARG A 91 1.19 -19.47 -3.07
N GLU A 92 0.36 -19.88 -2.11
CA GLU A 92 -0.14 -21.26 -2.02
C GLU A 92 -1.10 -21.62 -3.16
N ALA A 93 -1.82 -20.64 -3.69
CA ALA A 93 -2.71 -20.82 -4.85
C ALA A 93 -2.01 -20.54 -6.18
N LEU A 94 -0.96 -19.72 -6.19
CA LEU A 94 -0.34 -19.24 -7.42
C LEU A 94 0.70 -20.19 -8.00
N GLY A 95 0.55 -20.49 -9.29
CA GLY A 95 1.63 -20.96 -10.17
C GLY A 95 2.48 -19.83 -10.76
N LEU A 96 3.49 -20.18 -11.56
CA LEU A 96 4.15 -19.21 -12.43
C LEU A 96 3.23 -18.84 -13.60
N ASP A 97 3.32 -17.59 -14.07
CA ASP A 97 2.72 -17.20 -15.34
C ASP A 97 3.70 -17.45 -16.49
N SER A 98 3.21 -17.44 -17.72
CA SER A 98 3.99 -17.72 -18.92
C SER A 98 5.24 -16.85 -19.09
N ASN A 99 5.25 -15.61 -18.59
CA ASN A 99 6.45 -14.77 -18.66
C ASN A 99 7.48 -15.18 -17.61
N ARG A 100 7.04 -15.55 -16.41
CA ARG A 100 7.93 -16.03 -15.35
C ARG A 100 8.46 -17.43 -15.63
N GLU A 101 7.67 -18.30 -16.26
CA GLU A 101 8.15 -19.59 -16.78
C GLU A 101 9.28 -19.42 -17.79
N LYS A 102 9.10 -18.51 -18.77
CA LYS A 102 10.16 -18.16 -19.73
C LYS A 102 11.41 -17.60 -19.03
N SER A 103 11.22 -16.79 -17.98
CA SER A 103 12.32 -16.23 -17.20
C SER A 103 13.09 -17.31 -16.45
N LEU A 104 12.39 -18.27 -15.85
CA LEU A 104 12.97 -19.42 -15.17
C LEU A 104 13.73 -20.33 -16.15
N ALA A 105 13.17 -20.58 -17.33
CA ALA A 105 13.84 -21.35 -18.37
C ALA A 105 15.15 -20.69 -18.83
N LYS A 106 15.15 -19.37 -19.06
CA LYS A 106 16.37 -18.60 -19.37
C LYS A 106 17.39 -18.66 -18.24
N PHE A 107 16.93 -18.57 -16.99
CA PHE A 107 17.80 -18.68 -15.83
C PHE A 107 18.47 -20.06 -15.75
N ARG A 108 17.72 -21.14 -16.01
CA ARG A 108 18.27 -22.50 -16.04
C ARG A 108 19.40 -22.62 -17.06
N LEU A 109 19.15 -22.20 -18.31
CA LEU A 109 20.16 -22.22 -19.39
C LEU A 109 21.42 -21.43 -19.00
N LYS A 110 21.25 -20.28 -18.35
CA LYS A 110 22.38 -19.47 -17.86
C LYS A 110 23.20 -20.20 -16.79
N GLN A 111 22.55 -20.94 -15.88
CA GLN A 111 23.24 -21.69 -14.84
C GLN A 111 23.95 -22.93 -15.39
N GLU A 112 23.34 -23.61 -16.36
CA GLU A 112 23.96 -24.71 -17.10
C GLU A 112 25.20 -24.24 -17.86
N ALA A 113 25.11 -23.11 -18.57
CA ALA A 113 26.26 -22.48 -19.24
C ALA A 113 27.37 -22.03 -18.26
N ALA A 114 27.01 -21.72 -17.02
CA ALA A 114 27.96 -21.45 -15.94
C ALA A 114 28.52 -22.72 -15.27
N GLY A 115 28.22 -23.91 -15.81
CA GLY A 115 28.76 -25.19 -15.36
C GLY A 115 28.03 -25.84 -14.19
N LYS A 116 26.88 -25.29 -13.74
CA LYS A 116 26.08 -25.95 -12.69
C LYS A 116 25.32 -27.14 -13.28
N THR A 117 25.39 -28.28 -12.61
CA THR A 117 24.72 -29.52 -13.01
C THR A 117 24.11 -30.24 -11.81
N GLY A 118 23.28 -31.26 -12.08
CA GLY A 118 22.66 -32.11 -11.06
C GLY A 118 21.94 -31.33 -9.96
N ASP A 119 22.09 -31.77 -8.71
CA ASP A 119 21.47 -31.17 -7.53
C ASP A 119 21.76 -29.68 -7.35
N ALA A 120 22.96 -29.23 -7.73
CA ALA A 120 23.34 -27.82 -7.59
C ALA A 120 22.54 -26.93 -8.54
N LEU A 121 22.26 -27.41 -9.76
CA LEU A 121 21.40 -26.74 -10.72
C LEU A 121 19.95 -26.73 -10.25
N GLU A 122 19.41 -27.90 -9.85
CA GLU A 122 18.01 -27.99 -9.43
C GLU A 122 17.73 -27.14 -8.19
N LYS A 123 18.65 -27.10 -7.21
CA LYS A 123 18.53 -26.19 -6.05
C LYS A 123 18.55 -24.72 -6.47
N ALA A 124 19.36 -24.34 -7.46
CA ALA A 124 19.39 -22.96 -7.95
C ALA A 124 18.09 -22.59 -8.68
N VAL A 125 17.58 -23.49 -9.53
CA VAL A 125 16.32 -23.31 -10.26
C VAL A 125 15.14 -23.23 -9.29
N ALA A 126 15.05 -24.13 -8.30
CA ALA A 126 13.99 -24.11 -7.30
C ALA A 126 13.98 -22.82 -6.47
N ARG A 127 15.17 -22.31 -6.09
CA ARG A 127 15.28 -21.02 -5.39
C ARG A 127 14.80 -19.85 -6.26
N GLU A 128 15.15 -19.86 -7.54
CA GLU A 128 14.71 -18.81 -8.46
C GLU A 128 13.20 -18.88 -8.72
N GLN A 129 12.64 -20.09 -8.87
CA GLN A 129 11.21 -20.30 -8.98
C GLN A 129 10.47 -19.75 -7.75
N ALA A 130 10.94 -20.08 -6.55
CA ALA A 130 10.38 -19.57 -5.30
C ALA A 130 10.47 -18.03 -5.23
N ARG A 131 11.59 -17.44 -5.66
CA ARG A 131 11.76 -15.98 -5.75
C ARG A 131 10.75 -15.34 -6.71
N LEU A 132 10.55 -15.92 -7.90
CA LEU A 132 9.61 -15.43 -8.91
C LEU A 132 8.15 -15.53 -8.43
N LEU A 133 7.79 -16.61 -7.74
CA LEU A 133 6.47 -16.79 -7.12
C LEU A 133 6.25 -15.78 -5.98
N ASN A 134 7.22 -15.61 -5.09
CA ASN A 134 7.15 -14.62 -4.02
C ASN A 134 6.98 -13.20 -4.58
N ASP A 135 7.73 -12.84 -5.61
CA ASP A 135 7.61 -11.56 -6.29
C ASP A 135 6.21 -11.38 -6.88
N ARG A 136 5.70 -12.38 -7.61
CA ARG A 136 4.34 -12.36 -8.20
C ARG A 136 3.28 -12.14 -7.12
N ALA A 137 3.29 -12.95 -6.08
CA ALA A 137 2.32 -12.91 -5.00
C ALA A 137 2.36 -11.57 -4.28
N ARG A 138 3.56 -11.02 -4.03
CA ARG A 138 3.72 -9.69 -3.43
C ARG A 138 3.20 -8.57 -4.34
N VAL A 139 3.43 -8.64 -5.66
CA VAL A 139 2.88 -7.64 -6.60
C VAL A 139 1.36 -7.65 -6.59
N ILE A 140 0.76 -8.84 -6.64
CA ILE A 140 -0.70 -8.99 -6.57
C ILE A 140 -1.20 -8.40 -5.26
N ALA A 141 -0.61 -8.79 -4.12
CA ALA A 141 -1.01 -8.26 -2.82
C ALA A 141 -0.93 -6.72 -2.76
N ILE A 142 0.14 -6.09 -3.25
CA ILE A 142 0.26 -4.62 -3.25
C ILE A 142 -0.86 -3.99 -4.08
N ASN A 143 -1.08 -4.48 -5.30
CA ASN A 143 -2.03 -3.88 -6.21
C ASN A 143 -3.47 -4.05 -5.73
N GLU A 144 -3.85 -5.26 -5.34
CA GLU A 144 -5.23 -5.59 -4.99
C GLU A 144 -5.63 -4.99 -3.64
N ILE A 145 -4.72 -4.98 -2.66
CA ILE A 145 -4.98 -4.28 -1.39
C ILE A 145 -5.09 -2.78 -1.64
N GLY A 146 -4.20 -2.21 -2.45
CA GLY A 146 -4.29 -0.79 -2.82
C GLY A 146 -5.60 -0.46 -3.51
N GLU A 147 -5.98 -1.22 -4.53
CA GLU A 147 -7.24 -1.03 -5.26
C GLU A 147 -8.46 -1.11 -4.33
N ALA A 148 -8.52 -2.15 -3.49
CA ALA A 148 -9.61 -2.35 -2.53
C ALA A 148 -9.75 -1.18 -1.55
N LEU A 149 -8.63 -0.76 -0.93
CA LEU A 149 -8.66 0.28 0.09
C LEU A 149 -8.98 1.66 -0.50
N GLU A 150 -8.36 2.00 -1.61
CA GLU A 150 -8.46 3.34 -2.20
C GLU A 150 -9.79 3.55 -2.94
N SER A 151 -10.32 2.51 -3.60
CA SER A 151 -11.66 2.57 -4.19
C SER A 151 -12.75 2.67 -3.12
N GLY A 152 -12.65 1.89 -2.04
CA GLY A 152 -13.56 1.98 -0.90
C GLY A 152 -13.49 3.34 -0.21
N ALA A 153 -12.29 3.90 -0.04
CA ALA A 153 -12.11 5.23 0.53
C ALA A 153 -12.74 6.32 -0.35
N LEU A 154 -12.65 6.22 -1.68
CA LEU A 154 -13.32 7.14 -2.61
C LEU A 154 -14.84 7.07 -2.49
N GLU A 155 -15.41 5.86 -2.52
CA GLU A 155 -16.85 5.65 -2.39
C GLU A 155 -17.39 6.25 -1.08
N THR A 156 -16.67 6.03 0.02
CA THR A 156 -17.03 6.63 1.30
C THR A 156 -16.84 8.15 1.31
N GLY A 157 -15.74 8.66 0.75
CA GLY A 157 -15.49 10.09 0.64
C GLY A 157 -16.65 10.82 -0.03
N ILE A 158 -17.18 10.24 -1.11
CA ILE A 158 -18.37 10.74 -1.83
C ILE A 158 -19.62 10.70 -0.93
N LYS A 159 -19.90 9.56 -0.26
CA LYS A 159 -21.06 9.42 0.65
C LYS A 159 -21.05 10.46 1.78
N GLN A 160 -19.86 10.87 2.23
CA GLN A 160 -19.69 11.87 3.29
C GLN A 160 -19.77 13.32 2.84
N GLY A 161 -20.01 13.53 1.54
CA GLY A 161 -20.12 14.85 0.93
C GLY A 161 -18.77 15.57 0.77
N ASN A 162 -17.66 14.83 0.70
CA ASN A 162 -16.41 15.44 0.25
C ASN A 162 -16.55 15.83 -1.22
N THR A 163 -16.00 16.98 -1.58
CA THR A 163 -16.13 17.56 -2.93
C THR A 163 -14.81 17.54 -3.68
N HIS A 164 -13.70 17.34 -2.97
CA HIS A 164 -12.36 17.30 -3.51
C HIS A 164 -11.60 16.08 -3.00
N LYS A 165 -10.60 15.68 -3.80
CA LYS A 165 -9.63 14.65 -3.44
C LYS A 165 -8.23 15.08 -3.85
N VAL A 166 -7.23 14.52 -3.18
CA VAL A 166 -5.82 14.79 -3.46
C VAL A 166 -5.02 13.49 -3.40
N SER A 167 -4.12 13.30 -4.37
CA SER A 167 -3.17 12.18 -4.32
C SER A 167 -2.01 12.56 -3.41
N ILE A 168 -1.65 11.63 -2.52
CA ILE A 168 -0.54 11.77 -1.58
C ILE A 168 0.47 10.69 -1.95
N SER A 169 1.64 11.11 -2.41
CA SER A 169 2.72 10.18 -2.69
C SER A 169 3.42 9.78 -1.39
N VAL A 170 4.12 8.64 -1.42
CA VAL A 170 4.94 8.21 -0.28
C VAL A 170 6.17 9.08 -0.04
N GLY A 171 6.47 10.02 -0.95
CA GLY A 171 7.54 11.02 -0.80
C GLY A 171 8.98 10.48 -0.81
N ASP A 172 9.21 9.22 -1.23
CA ASP A 172 10.55 8.63 -1.32
C ASP A 172 11.15 8.72 -2.73
N ALA A 173 12.45 8.43 -2.85
CA ALA A 173 13.17 8.48 -4.13
C ALA A 173 12.64 7.51 -5.22
N ARG A 174 11.75 6.57 -4.84
CA ARG A 174 11.16 5.57 -5.75
C ARG A 174 9.76 5.97 -6.23
N VAL A 175 9.27 7.15 -5.85
CA VAL A 175 8.03 7.70 -6.41
C VAL A 175 8.21 7.88 -7.91
N SER A 176 7.25 7.39 -8.70
CA SER A 176 7.29 7.51 -10.16
C SER A 176 6.91 8.92 -10.62
N GLU A 177 7.20 9.24 -11.88
CA GLU A 177 6.78 10.52 -12.46
C GLU A 177 5.25 10.66 -12.49
N ILE A 178 4.54 9.59 -12.82
CA ILE A 178 3.06 9.58 -12.82
C ILE A 178 2.52 9.92 -11.43
N CYS A 179 3.10 9.36 -10.37
CA CYS A 179 2.70 9.65 -8.99
C CYS A 179 2.99 11.11 -8.59
N ARG A 180 4.16 11.65 -8.97
CA ARG A 180 4.49 13.05 -8.72
C ARG A 180 3.52 13.99 -9.43
N GLN A 181 3.14 13.66 -10.66
CA GLN A 181 2.17 14.46 -11.42
C GLN A 181 0.80 14.41 -10.75
N SER A 182 0.30 13.24 -10.35
CA SER A 182 -0.97 13.12 -9.64
C SER A 182 -0.99 13.89 -8.31
N GLU A 183 0.10 13.83 -7.53
CA GLU A 183 0.23 14.62 -6.30
C GLU A 183 0.30 16.13 -6.60
N GLY A 184 1.06 16.52 -7.63
CA GLY A 184 1.25 17.91 -8.04
C GLY A 184 0.00 18.60 -8.61
N GLN A 185 -1.06 17.85 -8.95
CA GLN A 185 -2.35 18.45 -9.33
C GLN A 185 -3.05 19.18 -8.18
N GLY A 186 -2.65 18.90 -6.94
CA GLY A 186 -3.34 19.42 -5.77
C GLY A 186 -4.75 18.84 -5.60
N PRO A 187 -5.63 19.52 -4.84
CA PRO A 187 -7.01 19.08 -4.69
C PRO A 187 -7.78 19.26 -6.00
N ILE A 188 -8.24 18.14 -6.55
CA ILE A 188 -9.12 18.09 -7.73
C ILE A 188 -10.56 17.75 -7.32
N PRO A 189 -11.58 18.08 -8.13
CA PRO A 189 -12.94 17.63 -7.88
C PRO A 189 -13.02 16.12 -7.66
N ILE A 190 -13.82 15.66 -6.70
CA ILE A 190 -13.83 14.26 -6.24
C ILE A 190 -14.14 13.25 -7.35
N ASN A 191 -14.90 13.66 -8.36
CA ASN A 191 -15.30 12.81 -9.49
C ASN A 191 -14.33 12.89 -10.70
N ASP A 192 -13.37 13.82 -10.68
CA ASP A 192 -12.41 13.97 -11.76
C ASP A 192 -11.30 12.92 -11.65
N ALA A 193 -10.82 12.44 -12.79
CA ALA A 193 -9.66 11.55 -12.80
C ALA A 193 -8.37 12.35 -12.56
N PHE A 194 -7.39 11.71 -11.90
CA PHE A 194 -6.02 12.23 -11.87
C PHE A 194 -5.41 12.21 -13.28
N ALA A 195 -4.28 12.89 -13.47
CA ALA A 195 -3.54 12.92 -14.74
C ALA A 195 -3.11 11.52 -15.22
N SER A 196 -3.00 10.56 -14.30
CA SER A 196 -2.80 9.14 -14.61
C SER A 196 -3.99 8.46 -15.32
N GLY A 197 -5.14 9.13 -15.38
CA GLY A 197 -6.42 8.58 -15.86
C GLY A 197 -7.18 7.76 -14.82
N SER A 198 -6.64 7.58 -13.60
CA SER A 198 -7.30 6.82 -12.54
C SER A 198 -8.06 7.73 -11.58
N GLN A 199 -9.13 7.21 -10.98
CA GLN A 199 -9.94 7.94 -9.98
C GLN A 199 -9.28 7.97 -8.60
N HIS A 200 -8.40 7.02 -8.33
CA HIS A 200 -7.64 6.85 -7.09
C HIS A 200 -6.34 6.09 -7.41
N PRO A 201 -5.36 6.04 -6.49
CA PRO A 201 -4.30 5.03 -6.53
C PRO A 201 -4.89 3.61 -6.44
N PRO A 202 -4.24 2.56 -6.96
CA PRO A 202 -2.93 2.56 -7.60
C PRO A 202 -2.93 3.21 -8.99
N HIS A 203 -2.04 4.18 -9.22
CA HIS A 203 -1.85 4.79 -10.56
C HIS A 203 -1.06 3.87 -11.51
N HIS A 204 -0.33 2.91 -10.96
CA HIS A 204 0.48 1.95 -11.69
C HIS A 204 0.73 0.71 -10.83
N ILE A 205 1.28 -0.35 -11.44
CA ILE A 205 1.70 -1.55 -10.71
C ILE A 205 2.68 -1.20 -9.60
N ARG A 206 2.48 -1.76 -8.40
CA ARG A 206 3.25 -1.47 -7.18
C ARG A 206 3.17 -0.03 -6.68
N CYS A 207 2.11 0.71 -7.04
CA CYS A 207 1.86 2.03 -6.46
C CYS A 207 1.66 1.93 -4.94
N ARG A 208 2.17 2.93 -4.22
CA ARG A 208 2.11 3.06 -2.74
C ARG A 208 1.51 4.39 -2.29
N CYS A 209 0.96 5.14 -3.24
CA CYS A 209 0.29 6.41 -2.97
C CYS A 209 -1.08 6.14 -2.38
N ALA A 210 -1.60 7.13 -1.67
CA ALA A 210 -2.93 7.12 -1.09
C ALA A 210 -3.70 8.37 -1.54
N VAL A 211 -5.02 8.38 -1.33
CA VAL A 211 -5.86 9.56 -1.56
C VAL A 211 -6.39 10.11 -0.23
N ALA A 212 -6.45 11.44 -0.13
CA ALA A 212 -7.19 12.13 0.94
C ALA A 212 -8.36 12.91 0.36
N PHE A 213 -9.40 13.09 1.17
CA PHE A 213 -10.66 13.73 0.79
C PHE A 213 -10.94 14.95 1.65
N VAL A 214 -11.51 15.99 1.05
CA VAL A 214 -12.01 17.15 1.78
C VAL A 214 -13.27 17.73 1.14
N ARG A 215 -14.00 18.48 1.96
CA ARG A 215 -15.01 19.43 1.50
C ARG A 215 -14.35 20.71 0.97
N ASP A 216 -15.10 21.52 0.23
CA ASP A 216 -14.64 22.81 -0.31
C ASP A 216 -14.01 23.70 0.76
N THR A 217 -14.59 23.70 1.97
CA THR A 217 -14.10 24.49 3.11
C THR A 217 -12.72 24.05 3.62
N GLY A 218 -12.31 22.81 3.34
CA GLY A 218 -11.01 22.24 3.72
C GLY A 218 -9.97 22.28 2.61
N LYS A 219 -10.32 22.74 1.40
CA LYS A 219 -9.42 22.70 0.23
C LYS A 219 -8.09 23.44 0.47
N GLY A 220 -8.14 24.65 1.02
CA GLY A 220 -6.95 25.44 1.30
C GLY A 220 -6.00 24.79 2.33
N GLN A 221 -6.52 23.95 3.23
CA GLN A 221 -5.69 23.23 4.20
C GLN A 221 -4.87 22.12 3.54
N LEU A 222 -5.43 21.44 2.53
CA LEU A 222 -4.69 20.45 1.75
C LEU A 222 -3.61 21.09 0.89
N GLU A 223 -3.92 22.20 0.21
CA GLU A 223 -2.95 22.94 -0.60
C GLU A 223 -1.73 23.33 0.26
N GLN A 224 -1.98 23.91 1.43
CA GLN A 224 -0.92 24.25 2.39
C GLN A 224 -0.18 23.01 2.95
N ALA A 225 -0.87 21.89 3.16
CA ALA A 225 -0.22 20.65 3.59
C ALA A 225 0.72 20.11 2.50
N GLN A 226 0.31 20.18 1.23
CA GLN A 226 1.13 19.76 0.09
C GLN A 226 2.33 20.67 -0.14
N GLU A 227 2.16 22.00 -0.05
CA GLU A 227 3.29 22.93 -0.11
C GLU A 227 4.33 22.61 0.98
N ARG A 228 3.87 22.34 2.20
CA ARG A 228 4.75 21.91 3.31
C ARG A 228 5.42 20.56 3.03
N ALA A 229 4.70 19.61 2.44
CA ALA A 229 5.25 18.30 2.07
C ALA A 229 6.30 18.42 0.95
N ALA A 230 6.03 19.20 -0.09
CA ALA A 230 6.95 19.49 -1.19
C ALA A 230 8.21 20.20 -0.68
N ALA A 231 8.06 21.19 0.20
CA ALA A 231 9.19 21.85 0.84
C ALA A 231 10.03 20.87 1.69
N ARG A 232 9.37 19.92 2.38
CA ARG A 232 10.08 18.87 3.13
C ARG A 232 10.84 17.92 2.21
N ALA A 233 10.22 17.47 1.12
CA ALA A 233 10.85 16.60 0.13
C ALA A 233 12.07 17.27 -0.54
N ALA A 234 11.97 18.55 -0.88
CA ALA A 234 13.08 19.33 -1.45
C ALA A 234 14.27 19.41 -0.47
N ARG A 235 14.01 19.69 0.82
CA ARG A 235 15.05 19.69 1.87
C ARG A 235 15.70 18.32 2.04
N THR A 236 14.92 17.24 2.06
CA THR A 236 15.47 15.88 2.17
C THR A 236 16.35 15.54 0.97
N LYS A 237 15.91 15.88 -0.25
CA LYS A 237 16.70 15.65 -1.46
C LYS A 237 18.03 16.39 -1.41
N GLN A 238 18.00 17.68 -1.07
CA GLN A 238 19.20 18.50 -0.92
C GLN A 238 20.17 17.88 0.10
N ALA A 239 19.68 17.46 1.27
CA ALA A 239 20.52 16.83 2.29
C ALA A 239 21.15 15.50 1.82
N VAL A 240 20.43 14.70 1.02
CA VAL A 240 20.97 13.48 0.43
C VAL A 240 22.03 13.79 -0.62
N ASP A 241 21.79 14.79 -1.48
CA ASP A 241 22.74 15.21 -2.51
C ASP A 241 24.03 15.77 -1.88
N GLU A 242 23.91 16.58 -0.82
CA GLU A 242 25.03 17.10 -0.03
C GLU A 242 25.82 15.98 0.67
N ALA A 243 25.13 14.99 1.26
CA ALA A 243 25.77 13.84 1.90
C ALA A 243 26.54 12.97 0.88
N ASN A 244 25.95 12.75 -0.31
CA ASN A 244 26.61 12.01 -1.39
C ASN A 244 27.84 12.76 -1.92
N ALA A 245 27.76 14.09 -2.07
CA ALA A 245 28.88 14.90 -2.50
C ALA A 245 30.03 14.90 -1.47
N ALA A 246 29.70 14.99 -0.17
CA ALA A 246 30.68 14.89 0.91
C ALA A 246 31.38 13.51 0.93
N ALA A 247 30.62 12.42 0.80
CA ALA A 247 31.17 11.07 0.75
C ALA A 247 32.09 10.84 -0.47
N ALA A 248 31.76 11.43 -1.63
CA ALA A 248 32.61 11.38 -2.81
C ALA A 248 33.94 12.13 -2.58
N ALA A 249 33.89 13.32 -2.00
CA ALA A 249 35.09 14.13 -1.70
C ALA A 249 36.02 13.44 -0.68
N GLU A 250 35.48 12.79 0.35
CA GLU A 250 36.28 12.03 1.32
C GLU A 250 36.99 10.84 0.66
N SER A 251 36.33 10.18 -0.30
CA SER A 251 36.92 9.05 -1.04
C SER A 251 38.04 9.45 -1.99
N GLU A 252 38.03 10.68 -2.51
CA GLU A 252 39.11 11.22 -3.37
C GLU A 252 40.31 11.70 -2.55
N THR A 253 40.12 12.14 -1.31
CA THR A 253 41.23 12.53 -0.42
C THR A 253 41.94 11.36 0.26
N ALA A 254 41.35 10.16 0.22
CA ALA A 254 41.90 8.94 0.79
C ALA A 254 42.70 8.08 -0.22
N ALA A 255 42.80 8.52 -1.48
CA ALA A 255 43.55 7.90 -2.57
C ALA A 255 44.85 8.67 -2.85
#